data_AF-I6AMZ3-F1
#
_entry.id   AF-I6AMZ3-F1
#
_cell.length_a   1.000
_cell.length_b   1.000
_cell.length_c   1.000
_cell.angle_alpha   90.00
_cell.angle_beta   90.00
_cell.angle_gamma   90.00
#
_symmetry.space_group_name_H-M   'P 1'
#
loop_
_entity.id
_entity.type
_entity.pdbx_description
1 polymer ?
#
loop_
_entity_poly.entity_id
_entity_poly.type
_entity_poly.pdbx_seq_one_letter_code
_entity_poly.pdbx_strand_id
1 'polypeptide(L)'
;MNSLERSLIHKAGYDHGWEIVVEDSPEQVVLASALHHARARIMAFLPGSPTYWVVTIQPHQIHRELECAAPGYYLTDELFGVETEADLGFLLDQAARLARALPDEPCIRFSKAVAEELAASNAITSATEVESLVRQRVGQNIYRESLMDYWGGACAVTGIAVPELLRASHAKPWAECITDTERLNVFNGFLLCAHLDALFDRHLMTFSETGRAIFAPQITNEIRANLGLSGEIQLRRLSAAHHPFIAFHRNKCGVGAFTP
;
A
#
# COMPACT_ATOMS: atom_id res chain seq x y z
N MET A 1 6.54 -9.20 30.38
CA MET A 1 5.54 -10.11 29.79
C MET A 1 5.67 -11.50 30.38
N ASN A 2 4.59 -12.04 30.92
CA ASN A 2 4.45 -13.43 31.34
C ASN A 2 4.28 -14.36 30.12
N SER A 3 4.22 -15.67 30.37
CA SER A 3 4.14 -16.67 29.29
C SER A 3 2.84 -16.62 28.48
N LEU A 4 1.73 -16.19 29.09
CA LEU A 4 0.43 -16.07 28.42
C LEU A 4 0.45 -14.89 27.43
N GLU A 5 0.94 -13.72 27.86
CA GLU A 5 1.06 -12.53 27.01
C GLU A 5 1.90 -12.83 25.75
N ARG A 6 3.04 -13.51 25.91
CA ARG A 6 3.90 -13.85 24.76
C ARG A 6 3.24 -14.87 23.81
N SER A 7 2.47 -15.82 24.36
CA SER A 7 1.70 -16.76 23.54
C SER A 7 0.61 -16.06 22.71
N LEU A 8 -0.06 -15.04 23.28
CA LEU A 8 -1.02 -14.20 22.55
C LEU A 8 -0.34 -13.40 21.43
N ILE A 9 0.83 -12.82 21.70
CA ILE A 9 1.62 -12.12 20.69
C ILE A 9 2.03 -13.05 19.55
N HIS A 10 2.46 -14.28 19.85
CA HIS A 10 2.83 -15.26 18.83
C HIS A 10 1.64 -15.64 17.94
N LYS A 11 0.47 -15.86 18.55
CA LYS A 11 -0.78 -16.13 17.83
C LYS A 11 -1.15 -14.97 16.92
N ALA A 12 -1.20 -13.75 17.45
CA ALA A 12 -1.49 -12.55 16.67
C ALA A 12 -0.47 -12.34 15.54
N GLY A 13 0.81 -12.60 15.81
CA GLY A 13 1.85 -12.60 14.78
C GLY A 13 1.56 -13.56 13.64
N TYR A 14 1.39 -14.84 13.98
CA TYR A 14 1.17 -15.90 13.00
C TYR A 14 -0.08 -15.66 12.14
N ASP A 15 -1.19 -15.27 12.77
CA ASP A 15 -2.47 -15.04 12.08
C ASP A 15 -2.44 -13.81 11.16
N HIS A 16 -1.50 -12.88 11.38
CA HIS A 16 -1.45 -11.58 10.69
C HIS A 16 -0.16 -11.33 9.90
N GLY A 17 0.51 -12.41 9.45
CA GLY A 17 1.61 -12.33 8.49
C GLY A 17 2.99 -12.15 9.10
N TRP A 18 3.17 -12.53 10.36
CA TRP A 18 4.43 -12.48 11.11
C TRP A 18 4.74 -13.84 11.71
N GLU A 19 5.03 -14.82 10.85
CA GLU A 19 5.14 -16.23 11.18
C GLU A 19 6.48 -16.64 11.83
N ILE A 20 7.45 -15.72 11.90
CA ILE A 20 8.79 -16.01 12.43
C ILE A 20 9.01 -15.25 13.74
N VAL A 21 9.25 -15.97 14.83
CA VAL A 21 9.71 -15.38 16.11
C VAL A 21 11.23 -15.29 16.09
N VAL A 22 11.75 -14.06 16.09
CA VAL A 22 13.19 -13.75 16.11
C VAL A 22 13.73 -13.69 17.53
N GLU A 23 12.93 -13.14 18.44
CA GLU A 23 13.28 -13.01 19.86
C GLU A 23 12.03 -13.22 20.72
N ASP A 24 12.16 -13.99 21.80
CA ASP A 24 11.12 -14.24 22.81
C ASP A 24 11.77 -14.12 24.20
N SER A 25 11.52 -12.97 24.86
CA SER A 25 12.00 -12.69 26.21
C SER A 25 10.89 -12.06 27.06
N PRO A 26 11.00 -12.07 28.41
CA PRO A 26 10.07 -11.34 29.27
C PRO A 26 10.00 -9.84 28.96
N GLU A 27 11.04 -9.26 28.39
CA GLU A 27 11.14 -7.84 28.05
C GLU A 27 10.50 -7.51 26.70
N GLN A 28 10.69 -8.36 25.69
CA GLN A 28 10.20 -8.12 24.32
C GLN A 28 9.95 -9.40 23.53
N VAL A 29 9.09 -9.28 22.53
CA VAL A 29 8.93 -10.26 21.46
C VAL A 29 9.23 -9.57 20.14
N VAL A 30 10.08 -10.16 19.31
CA VAL A 30 10.39 -9.64 17.97
C VAL A 30 9.91 -10.65 16.93
N LEU A 31 9.04 -10.18 16.04
CA LEU A 31 8.45 -10.95 14.96
C LEU A 31 9.01 -10.51 13.60
N ALA A 32 9.04 -11.44 12.66
CA ALA A 32 9.43 -11.26 11.26
C ALA A 32 8.55 -12.14 10.34
N SER A 33 8.75 -12.01 9.03
CA SER A 33 8.05 -12.81 8.02
C SER A 33 9.00 -13.35 6.96
N ALA A 34 8.62 -14.43 6.29
CA ALA A 34 9.25 -14.89 5.07
C ALA A 34 8.75 -14.14 3.81
N LEU A 35 7.63 -13.42 3.92
CA LEU A 35 6.96 -12.71 2.81
C LEU A 35 7.36 -11.24 2.67
N HIS A 36 8.02 -10.69 3.69
CA HIS A 36 8.53 -9.32 3.69
C HIS A 36 9.66 -9.15 4.71
N HIS A 37 10.51 -8.15 4.49
CA HIS A 37 11.72 -7.91 5.29
C HIS A 37 11.50 -7.11 6.59
N ALA A 38 10.25 -6.73 6.92
CA ALA A 38 9.93 -5.95 8.10
C ALA A 38 10.13 -6.72 9.43
N ARG A 39 10.30 -5.98 10.51
CA ARG A 39 10.33 -6.50 11.89
C ARG A 39 9.36 -5.75 12.77
N ALA A 40 8.59 -6.49 13.57
CA ALA A 40 7.72 -5.95 14.59
C ALA A 40 8.30 -6.28 15.96
N ARG A 41 8.60 -5.26 16.77
CA ARG A 41 9.02 -5.43 18.16
C ARG A 41 7.86 -5.04 19.07
N ILE A 42 7.47 -5.96 19.94
CA ILE A 42 6.37 -5.83 20.90
C ILE A 42 6.92 -5.88 22.32
N MET A 43 6.55 -4.92 23.15
CA MET A 43 6.96 -4.81 24.56
C MET A 43 5.72 -4.59 25.43
N ALA A 44 5.76 -5.01 26.70
CA ALA A 44 4.72 -4.59 27.66
C ALA A 44 4.93 -3.13 28.05
N PHE A 45 3.87 -2.32 28.05
CA PHE A 45 3.96 -0.92 28.45
C PHE A 45 4.20 -0.76 29.97
N LEU A 46 3.55 -1.59 30.80
CA LEU A 46 3.74 -1.63 32.25
C LEU A 46 3.68 -3.07 32.76
N PRO A 47 4.59 -3.48 33.66
CA PRO A 47 4.48 -4.78 34.33
C PRO A 47 3.16 -4.87 35.12
N GLY A 48 2.27 -5.80 34.73
CA GLY A 48 1.00 -6.07 35.44
C GLY A 48 -0.27 -5.48 34.82
N SER A 49 -0.19 -4.75 33.70
CA SER A 49 -1.37 -4.46 32.88
C SER A 49 -1.67 -5.66 31.98
N PRO A 50 -2.89 -6.21 31.96
CA PRO A 50 -3.15 -7.52 31.37
C PRO A 50 -3.02 -7.57 29.83
N THR A 51 -3.02 -6.44 29.11
CA THR A 51 -3.07 -6.45 27.63
C THR A 51 -2.51 -5.20 26.93
N TYR A 52 -1.83 -4.28 27.64
CA TYR A 52 -1.31 -3.06 27.00
C TYR A 52 0.12 -3.25 26.49
N TRP A 53 0.25 -3.35 25.16
CA TRP A 53 1.53 -3.51 24.48
C TRP A 53 1.93 -2.26 23.70
N VAL A 54 3.24 -2.09 23.57
CA VAL A 54 3.85 -1.12 22.68
C VAL A 54 4.47 -1.87 21.51
N VAL A 55 4.17 -1.40 20.30
CA VAL A 55 4.66 -1.98 19.05
C VAL A 55 5.52 -0.96 18.32
N THR A 56 6.66 -1.40 17.81
CA THR A 56 7.50 -0.65 16.87
C THR A 56 7.73 -1.47 15.62
N ILE A 57 7.66 -0.84 14.45
CA ILE A 57 7.82 -1.50 13.16
C ILE A 57 9.03 -0.92 12.43
N GLN A 58 9.90 -1.81 11.95
CA GLN A 58 11.03 -1.47 11.10
C GLN A 58 10.88 -2.10 9.70
N PRO A 59 11.37 -1.47 8.63
CA PRO A 59 12.04 -0.15 8.58
C PRO A 59 11.12 1.07 8.80
N HIS A 60 11.71 2.22 9.10
CA HIS A 60 11.02 3.49 9.42
C HIS A 60 10.03 3.97 8.33
N GLN A 61 10.22 3.57 7.07
CA GLN A 61 9.25 3.89 6.01
C GLN A 61 7.88 3.24 6.26
N ILE A 62 7.85 1.99 6.75
CA ILE A 62 6.60 1.30 7.08
C ILE A 62 5.93 2.01 8.25
N HIS A 63 6.71 2.38 9.26
CA HIS A 63 6.22 3.13 10.41
C HIS A 63 5.42 4.38 9.99
N ARG A 64 6.01 5.25 9.14
CA ARG A 64 5.34 6.48 8.68
C ARG A 64 4.01 6.22 7.98
N GLU A 65 3.99 5.20 7.13
CA GLU A 65 2.78 4.86 6.38
C GLU A 65 1.71 4.21 7.27
N LEU A 66 2.14 3.48 8.30
CA LEU A 66 1.28 2.88 9.32
C LEU A 66 0.65 3.94 10.23
N GLU A 67 1.40 4.98 10.61
CA GLU A 67 0.87 6.15 11.33
C GLU A 67 -0.31 6.79 10.58
N CYS A 68 -0.17 6.96 9.26
CA CYS A 68 -1.26 7.48 8.44
C CYS A 68 -2.43 6.50 8.28
N ALA A 69 -2.18 5.20 8.27
CA ALA A 69 -3.22 4.16 8.10
C ALA A 69 -3.97 3.86 9.40
N ALA A 70 -3.33 4.04 10.55
CA ALA A 70 -3.81 3.64 11.86
C ALA A 70 -3.51 4.72 12.93
N PRO A 71 -3.92 5.99 12.72
CA PRO A 71 -3.52 7.11 13.57
C PRO A 71 -4.02 6.98 15.02
N GLY A 72 -5.11 6.24 15.25
CA GLY A 72 -5.65 6.00 16.60
C GLY A 72 -4.76 5.13 17.49
N TYR A 73 -3.79 4.41 16.91
CA TYR A 73 -2.85 3.58 17.65
C TYR A 73 -1.49 4.26 17.85
N TYR A 74 -1.22 5.38 17.18
CA TYR A 74 0.06 6.07 17.26
C TYR A 74 0.20 6.83 18.59
N LEU A 75 1.35 6.67 19.23
CA LEU A 75 1.74 7.38 20.46
C LEU A 75 2.79 8.45 20.13
N THR A 76 3.96 8.42 20.79
CA THR A 76 5.10 9.30 20.52
C THR A 76 6.33 8.46 20.18
N ASP A 77 7.36 9.05 19.59
CA ASP A 77 8.67 8.42 19.38
C ASP A 77 8.64 7.07 18.64
N GLU A 78 7.83 6.99 17.59
CA GLU A 78 7.68 5.79 16.74
C GLU A 78 7.00 4.58 17.41
N LEU A 79 6.24 4.83 18.48
CA LEU A 79 5.54 3.81 19.24
C LEU A 79 4.06 3.75 18.86
N PHE A 80 3.53 2.53 18.72
CA PHE A 80 2.10 2.27 18.65
C PHE A 80 1.62 1.59 19.94
N GLY A 81 0.53 2.07 20.52
CA GLY A 81 -0.11 1.48 21.71
C GLY A 81 -1.29 0.62 21.32
N VAL A 82 -1.35 -0.61 21.82
CA VAL A 82 -2.47 -1.54 21.58
C VAL A 82 -2.94 -2.14 22.91
N GLU A 83 -4.26 -2.19 23.11
CA GLU A 83 -4.87 -2.60 24.38
C GLU A 83 -5.46 -4.01 24.36
N THR A 84 -5.63 -4.61 23.18
CA THR A 84 -6.23 -5.94 23.04
C THR A 84 -5.48 -6.78 22.01
N GLU A 85 -5.67 -8.11 22.06
CA GLU A 85 -5.17 -9.02 21.02
C GLU A 85 -5.71 -8.65 19.63
N ALA A 86 -6.96 -8.19 19.56
CA ALA A 86 -7.58 -7.77 18.31
C ALA A 86 -6.94 -6.50 17.73
N ASP A 87 -6.60 -5.52 18.59
CA ASP A 87 -5.87 -4.32 18.20
C ASP A 87 -4.46 -4.63 17.71
N LEU A 88 -3.76 -5.54 18.42
CA LEU A 88 -2.46 -6.02 17.99
C LEU A 88 -2.57 -6.70 16.62
N GLY A 89 -3.54 -7.59 16.44
CA GLY A 89 -3.76 -8.28 15.17
C GLY A 89 -4.07 -7.32 14.02
N PHE A 90 -4.93 -6.32 14.25
CA PHE A 90 -5.21 -5.27 13.28
C PHE A 90 -3.94 -4.51 12.88
N LEU A 91 -3.16 -4.03 13.86
CA LEU A 91 -1.95 -3.27 13.60
C LEU A 91 -0.91 -4.12 12.84
N LEU A 92 -0.74 -5.39 13.22
CA LEU A 92 0.17 -6.33 12.57
C LEU A 92 -0.25 -6.63 11.13
N ASP A 93 -1.56 -6.82 10.85
CA ASP A 93 -2.07 -7.02 9.48
C ASP A 93 -1.78 -5.80 8.61
N GLN A 94 -2.06 -4.59 9.12
CA GLN A 94 -1.78 -3.35 8.39
C GLN A 94 -0.28 -3.17 8.13
N ALA A 95 0.56 -3.43 9.13
CA ALA A 95 2.00 -3.36 9.00
C ALA A 95 2.54 -4.37 7.96
N ALA A 96 2.04 -5.61 7.97
CA ALA A 96 2.44 -6.65 7.01
C ALA A 96 2.04 -6.30 5.56
N ARG A 97 0.83 -5.75 5.37
CA ARG A 97 0.39 -5.23 4.06
C ARG A 97 1.31 -4.14 3.55
N LEU A 98 1.61 -3.14 4.38
CA LEU A 98 2.53 -2.07 4.02
C LEU A 98 3.93 -2.63 3.71
N ALA A 99 4.43 -3.56 4.51
CA ALA A 99 5.73 -4.21 4.29
C ALA A 99 5.84 -4.88 2.92
N ARG A 100 4.76 -5.52 2.44
CA ARG A 100 4.72 -6.13 1.09
C ARG A 100 4.58 -5.13 -0.05
N ALA A 101 4.01 -3.97 0.24
CA ALA A 101 3.65 -2.97 -0.77
C ALA A 101 4.73 -1.91 -1.00
N LEU A 102 5.57 -1.61 0.00
CA LEU A 102 6.52 -0.51 -0.09
C LEU A 102 7.72 -0.84 -1.01
N PRO A 103 8.33 0.18 -1.67
CA PRO A 103 8.99 0.05 -2.97
C PRO A 103 10.06 -1.03 -3.14
N ASP A 104 10.76 -1.42 -2.08
CA ASP A 104 11.82 -2.41 -2.16
C ASP A 104 11.27 -3.83 -2.43
N GLU A 105 10.15 -4.18 -1.79
CA GLU A 105 9.59 -5.55 -1.87
C GLU A 105 8.98 -5.87 -3.24
N PRO A 106 8.16 -5.01 -3.88
CA PRO A 106 7.67 -5.23 -5.24
C PRO A 106 8.78 -5.40 -6.28
N CYS A 107 9.88 -4.66 -6.15
CA CYS A 107 11.02 -4.77 -7.07
C CYS A 107 11.75 -6.11 -6.94
N ILE A 108 11.91 -6.61 -5.71
CA ILE A 108 12.51 -7.92 -5.43
C ILE A 108 11.61 -9.03 -6.03
N ARG A 109 10.31 -8.98 -5.74
CA ARG A 109 9.31 -9.93 -6.26
C ARG A 109 9.29 -9.94 -7.79
N PHE A 110 9.36 -8.75 -8.41
CA PHE A 110 9.38 -8.61 -9.86
C PHE A 110 10.62 -9.25 -10.49
N SER A 111 11.81 -8.94 -9.95
CA SER A 111 13.06 -9.47 -10.47
C SER A 111 13.09 -11.00 -10.39
N LYS A 112 12.61 -11.56 -9.28
CA LYS A 112 12.49 -13.00 -9.09
C LYS A 112 11.50 -13.64 -10.07
N ALA A 113 10.27 -13.11 -10.16
CA ALA A 113 9.23 -13.67 -11.01
C ALA A 113 9.58 -13.62 -12.50
N VAL A 114 10.21 -12.53 -12.97
CA VAL A 114 10.70 -12.43 -14.34
C VAL A 114 11.79 -13.47 -14.62
N ALA A 115 12.76 -13.65 -13.71
CA ALA A 115 13.82 -14.64 -13.87
C ALA A 115 13.27 -16.07 -13.94
N GLU A 116 12.29 -16.40 -13.09
CA GLU A 116 11.64 -17.71 -13.07
C GLU A 116 10.85 -17.99 -14.36
N GLU A 117 10.05 -17.03 -14.84
CA GLU A 117 9.28 -17.20 -16.08
C GLU A 117 10.17 -17.28 -17.33
N LEU A 118 11.24 -16.48 -17.39
CA LEU A 118 12.20 -16.54 -18.50
C LEU A 118 12.97 -17.87 -18.50
N ALA A 119 13.33 -18.39 -17.33
CA ALA A 119 13.98 -19.70 -17.23
C ALA A 119 13.06 -20.86 -17.64
N ALA A 120 11.75 -20.72 -17.42
CA ALA A 120 10.75 -21.71 -17.84
C ALA A 120 10.41 -21.64 -19.34
N SER A 121 10.66 -20.51 -19.99
CA SER A 121 10.37 -20.29 -21.41
C SER A 121 11.55 -20.74 -22.28
N ASN A 122 11.42 -21.88 -22.99
CA ASN A 122 12.40 -22.38 -23.96
C ASN A 122 12.47 -21.55 -25.27
N ALA A 123 12.18 -20.24 -25.22
CA ALA A 123 11.96 -19.43 -26.42
C ALA A 123 13.26 -19.08 -27.16
N ILE A 124 13.45 -19.69 -28.33
CA ILE A 124 14.58 -19.50 -29.26
C ILE A 124 14.36 -18.34 -30.26
N THR A 125 13.23 -17.62 -30.24
CA THR A 125 12.92 -16.57 -31.23
C THR A 125 12.42 -15.27 -30.61
N SER A 126 13.03 -14.15 -31.03
CA SER A 126 12.91 -12.74 -30.56
C SER A 126 12.91 -12.54 -29.04
N ALA A 127 13.99 -13.00 -28.38
CA ALA A 127 14.19 -12.92 -26.93
C ALA A 127 13.76 -11.58 -26.30
N THR A 128 14.03 -10.44 -26.95
CA THR A 128 13.76 -9.10 -26.40
C THR A 128 12.28 -8.70 -26.40
N GLU A 129 11.50 -9.08 -27.43
CA GLU A 129 10.07 -8.76 -27.49
C GLU A 129 9.27 -9.63 -26.53
N VAL A 130 9.59 -10.93 -26.48
CA VAL A 130 9.00 -11.87 -25.54
C VAL A 130 9.33 -11.45 -24.10
N GLU A 131 10.57 -11.08 -23.82
CA GLU A 131 10.98 -10.56 -22.51
C GLU A 131 10.20 -9.29 -22.14
N SER A 132 10.04 -8.34 -23.07
CA SER A 132 9.28 -7.11 -22.82
C SER A 132 7.81 -7.40 -22.44
N LEU A 133 7.16 -8.31 -23.15
CA LEU A 133 5.78 -8.73 -22.87
C LEU A 133 5.66 -9.43 -21.50
N VAL A 134 6.59 -10.33 -21.18
CA VAL A 134 6.66 -11.01 -19.88
C VAL A 134 6.82 -9.99 -18.76
N ARG A 135 7.81 -9.09 -18.88
CA ARG A 135 8.09 -8.04 -17.90
C ARG A 135 6.89 -7.13 -17.69
N GLN A 136 6.23 -6.70 -18.77
CA GLN A 136 5.03 -5.87 -18.65
C GLN A 136 3.90 -6.60 -17.92
N ARG A 137 3.61 -7.85 -18.28
CA ARG A 137 2.54 -8.63 -17.62
C ARG A 137 2.84 -8.89 -16.14
N VAL A 138 4.02 -9.41 -15.83
CA VAL A 138 4.44 -9.71 -14.45
C VAL A 138 4.46 -8.44 -13.61
N GLY A 139 5.02 -7.36 -14.17
CA GLY A 139 5.11 -6.08 -13.49
C GLY A 139 3.75 -5.43 -13.21
N GLN A 140 2.81 -5.48 -14.15
CA GLN A 140 1.44 -4.98 -13.95
C GLN A 140 0.69 -5.80 -12.89
N ASN A 141 0.86 -7.12 -12.86
CA ASN A 141 0.27 -7.98 -11.83
C ASN A 141 0.81 -7.63 -10.44
N ILE A 142 2.14 -7.55 -10.29
CA ILE A 142 2.78 -7.20 -9.03
C ILE A 142 2.37 -5.80 -8.58
N TYR A 143 2.37 -4.82 -9.48
CA TYR A 143 1.91 -3.47 -9.16
C TYR A 143 0.47 -3.45 -8.63
N ARG A 144 -0.43 -4.19 -9.27
CA ARG A 144 -1.81 -4.34 -8.81
C ARG A 144 -1.88 -4.94 -7.41
N GLU A 145 -1.17 -6.04 -7.16
CA GLU A 145 -1.14 -6.69 -5.85
C GLU A 145 -0.57 -5.76 -4.78
N SER A 146 0.50 -5.02 -5.08
CA SER A 146 1.08 -4.06 -4.15
C SER A 146 0.13 -2.89 -3.83
N LEU A 147 -0.66 -2.42 -4.80
CA LEU A 147 -1.71 -1.44 -4.53
C LEU A 147 -2.87 -2.03 -3.72
N MET A 148 -3.24 -3.29 -3.95
CA MET A 148 -4.21 -3.99 -3.10
C MET A 148 -3.72 -4.07 -1.66
N ASP A 149 -2.45 -4.40 -1.42
CA ASP A 149 -1.86 -4.39 -0.09
C ASP A 149 -1.83 -2.97 0.50
N TYR A 150 -1.28 -1.99 -0.23
CA TYR A 150 -1.14 -0.60 0.26
C TYR A 150 -2.48 0.04 0.65
N TRP A 151 -3.55 -0.21 -0.11
CA TRP A 151 -4.86 0.40 0.15
C TRP A 151 -5.80 -0.47 0.99
N GLY A 152 -5.32 -1.60 1.53
CA GLY A 152 -6.11 -2.51 2.36
C GLY A 152 -7.22 -3.21 1.58
N GLY A 153 -7.00 -3.48 0.29
CA GLY A 153 -7.95 -4.15 -0.60
C GLY A 153 -9.17 -3.31 -0.94
N ALA A 154 -9.11 -1.99 -0.73
CA ALA A 154 -10.25 -1.10 -0.86
C ALA A 154 -9.90 0.14 -1.68
N CYS A 155 -10.87 0.67 -2.43
CA CYS A 155 -10.66 1.88 -3.22
C CYS A 155 -10.08 3.03 -2.38
N ALA A 156 -9.08 3.71 -2.91
CA ALA A 156 -8.38 4.85 -2.31
C ALA A 156 -9.31 6.03 -1.98
N VAL A 157 -10.47 6.09 -2.62
CA VAL A 157 -11.46 7.16 -2.48
C VAL A 157 -12.72 6.68 -1.79
N THR A 158 -13.39 5.65 -2.33
CA THR A 158 -14.72 5.23 -1.85
C THR A 158 -14.69 4.22 -0.72
N GLY A 159 -13.55 3.56 -0.47
CA GLY A 159 -13.45 2.45 0.48
C GLY A 159 -14.14 1.17 0.03
N ILE A 160 -14.68 1.09 -1.18
CA ILE A 160 -15.27 -0.14 -1.72
C ILE A 160 -14.19 -1.24 -1.77
N ALA A 161 -14.47 -2.36 -1.11
CA ALA A 161 -13.54 -3.49 -0.94
C ALA A 161 -14.00 -4.74 -1.73
N VAL A 162 -14.39 -4.54 -3.00
CA VAL A 162 -14.77 -5.62 -3.92
C VAL A 162 -13.70 -5.71 -5.02
N PRO A 163 -12.77 -6.68 -4.97
CA PRO A 163 -11.59 -6.71 -5.84
C PRO A 163 -11.88 -6.62 -7.33
N GLU A 164 -13.01 -7.18 -7.78
CA GLU A 164 -13.48 -7.19 -9.17
C GLU A 164 -13.82 -5.78 -9.68
N LEU A 165 -14.18 -4.87 -8.78
CA LEU A 165 -14.50 -3.48 -9.10
C LEU A 165 -13.26 -2.56 -9.08
N LEU A 166 -12.12 -3.07 -8.60
CA LEU A 166 -10.91 -2.27 -8.37
C LEU A 166 -9.93 -2.37 -9.53
N ARG A 167 -9.30 -1.25 -9.86
CA ARG A 167 -8.27 -1.08 -10.89
C ARG A 167 -7.05 -0.40 -10.29
N ALA A 168 -5.87 -0.86 -10.74
CA ALA A 168 -4.59 -0.29 -10.34
C ALA A 168 -4.23 0.78 -11.38
N SER A 169 -4.41 2.04 -11.01
CA SER A 169 -4.31 3.17 -11.93
C SER A 169 -3.01 3.92 -11.71
N HIS A 170 -2.16 4.00 -12.73
CA HIS A 170 -0.90 4.74 -12.65
C HIS A 170 -1.11 6.25 -12.82
N ALA A 171 -0.40 7.06 -12.03
CA ALA A 171 -0.37 8.51 -12.21
C ALA A 171 0.60 8.92 -13.33
N LYS A 172 1.83 8.37 -13.31
CA LYS A 172 2.77 8.38 -14.44
C LYS A 172 2.63 7.06 -15.19
N PRO A 173 2.13 7.04 -16.44
CA PRO A 173 1.86 5.81 -17.16
C PRO A 173 3.07 4.90 -17.29
N TRP A 174 2.83 3.58 -17.30
CA TRP A 174 3.87 2.54 -17.38
C TRP A 174 4.91 2.79 -18.48
N ALA A 175 4.46 3.24 -19.66
CA ALA A 175 5.30 3.49 -20.83
C ALA A 175 6.19 4.74 -20.67
N GLU A 176 5.83 5.68 -19.79
CA GLU A 176 6.59 6.91 -19.52
C GLU A 176 7.53 6.76 -18.32
N CYS A 177 7.39 5.70 -17.51
CA CYS A 177 8.33 5.36 -16.45
C CYS A 177 9.69 4.94 -17.02
N ILE A 178 10.77 5.45 -16.45
CA ILE A 178 12.14 5.20 -16.87
C ILE A 178 12.66 3.93 -16.22
N THR A 179 12.32 3.68 -14.96
CA THR A 179 12.82 2.55 -14.17
C THR A 179 11.70 1.62 -13.71
N ASP A 180 12.03 0.36 -13.42
CA ASP A 180 11.06 -0.58 -12.82
C ASP A 180 10.64 -0.13 -11.42
N THR A 181 11.55 0.53 -10.68
CA THR A 181 11.21 1.15 -9.40
C THR A 181 10.06 2.15 -9.56
N GLU A 182 10.06 3.02 -10.58
CA GLU A 182 8.92 3.91 -10.84
C GLU A 182 7.65 3.16 -11.24
N ARG A 183 7.77 2.10 -12.05
CA ARG A 183 6.63 1.30 -12.54
C ARG A 183 5.91 0.54 -11.42
N LEU A 184 6.68 0.06 -10.46
CA LEU A 184 6.23 -0.77 -9.34
C LEU A 184 6.00 0.04 -8.06
N ASN A 185 6.28 1.35 -8.08
CA ASN A 185 6.09 2.22 -6.93
C ASN A 185 4.61 2.41 -6.64
N VAL A 186 4.14 1.94 -5.47
CA VAL A 186 2.74 2.11 -5.03
C VAL A 186 2.32 3.58 -4.91
N PHE A 187 3.26 4.50 -4.74
CA PHE A 187 2.98 5.94 -4.72
C PHE A 187 2.76 6.52 -6.14
N ASN A 188 3.10 5.78 -7.19
CA ASN A 188 2.86 6.15 -8.59
C ASN A 188 1.43 5.82 -9.04
N GLY A 189 0.44 5.98 -8.18
CA GLY A 189 -0.94 5.71 -8.54
C GLY A 189 -1.83 5.33 -7.38
N PHE A 190 -3.01 4.82 -7.73
CA PHE A 190 -4.09 4.59 -6.77
C PHE A 190 -4.88 3.32 -7.12
N LEU A 191 -5.40 2.66 -6.09
CA LEU A 191 -6.39 1.62 -6.26
C LEU A 191 -7.78 2.25 -6.37
N LEU A 192 -8.38 2.24 -7.54
CA LEU A 192 -9.62 2.99 -7.82
C LEU A 192 -10.75 2.05 -8.25
N CYS A 193 -11.99 2.42 -7.96
CA CYS A 193 -13.13 1.78 -8.61
C CYS A 193 -13.10 2.08 -10.11
N ALA A 194 -13.63 1.16 -10.94
CA ALA A 194 -13.55 1.26 -12.41
C ALA A 194 -13.97 2.62 -13.00
N HIS A 195 -14.97 3.30 -12.45
CA HIS A 195 -15.40 4.62 -12.92
C HIS A 195 -14.43 5.74 -12.53
N LEU A 196 -13.83 5.68 -11.33
CA LEU A 196 -12.79 6.62 -10.89
C LEU A 196 -11.48 6.40 -11.65
N ASP A 197 -11.12 5.15 -11.90
CA ASP A 197 -9.99 4.77 -12.76
C ASP A 197 -10.15 5.35 -14.16
N ALA A 198 -11.31 5.16 -14.80
CA ALA A 198 -11.58 5.72 -16.12
C ALA A 198 -11.49 7.26 -16.15
N LEU A 199 -11.91 7.94 -15.07
CA LEU A 199 -11.76 9.39 -14.96
C LEU A 199 -10.29 9.80 -14.79
N PHE A 200 -9.55 9.09 -13.96
CA PHE A 200 -8.15 9.38 -13.67
C PHE A 200 -7.25 9.11 -14.89
N ASP A 201 -7.29 7.90 -15.44
CA ASP A 201 -6.49 7.47 -16.61
C ASP A 201 -6.71 8.35 -17.84
N ARG A 202 -7.95 8.86 -18.03
CA ARG A 202 -8.28 9.78 -19.13
C ARG A 202 -8.04 11.26 -18.80
N HIS A 203 -7.39 11.56 -17.68
CA HIS A 203 -7.10 12.93 -17.24
C HIS A 203 -8.36 13.81 -17.07
N LEU A 204 -9.49 13.18 -16.74
CA LEU A 204 -10.77 13.84 -16.45
C LEU A 204 -10.96 14.11 -14.95
N MET A 205 -10.12 13.51 -14.11
CA MET A 205 -10.02 13.75 -12.67
C MET A 205 -8.55 13.65 -12.25
N THR A 206 -8.14 14.45 -11.26
CA THR A 206 -6.84 14.36 -10.60
C THR A 206 -7.03 14.63 -9.10
N PHE A 207 -5.94 14.66 -8.32
CA PHE A 207 -5.97 15.03 -6.90
C PHE A 207 -5.18 16.32 -6.65
N SER A 208 -5.59 17.08 -5.63
CA SER A 208 -4.85 18.20 -5.07
C SER A 208 -3.67 17.71 -4.22
N GLU A 209 -2.85 18.65 -3.74
CA GLU A 209 -1.79 18.36 -2.76
C GLU A 209 -2.34 17.93 -1.39
N THR A 210 -3.62 18.17 -1.11
CA THR A 210 -4.30 17.68 0.09
C THR A 210 -5.07 16.38 -0.15
N GLY A 211 -5.04 15.84 -1.38
CA GLY A 211 -5.72 14.60 -1.74
C GLY A 211 -7.19 14.78 -2.11
N ARG A 212 -7.68 16.02 -2.22
CA ARG A 212 -9.04 16.32 -2.72
C ARG A 212 -9.12 16.03 -4.21
N ALA A 213 -10.18 15.35 -4.65
CA ALA A 213 -10.42 15.09 -6.06
C ALA A 213 -10.81 16.38 -6.77
N ILE A 214 -10.17 16.63 -7.91
CA ILE A 214 -10.40 17.77 -8.79
C ILE A 214 -10.82 17.22 -10.15
N PHE A 215 -11.92 17.73 -10.69
CA PHE A 215 -12.54 17.20 -11.90
C PHE A 215 -12.41 18.18 -13.06
N ALA A 216 -12.27 17.65 -14.28
CA ALA A 216 -12.31 18.45 -15.49
C ALA A 216 -13.67 19.18 -15.62
N PRO A 217 -13.73 20.38 -16.23
CA PRO A 217 -14.97 21.18 -16.31
C PRO A 217 -16.15 20.45 -16.96
N GLN A 218 -15.86 19.53 -17.88
CA GLN A 218 -16.87 18.70 -18.54
C GLN A 218 -17.49 17.62 -17.63
N ILE A 219 -16.88 17.30 -16.50
CA ILE A 219 -17.43 16.41 -15.48
C ILE A 219 -18.28 17.24 -14.52
N THR A 220 -19.48 17.60 -15.00
CA THR A 220 -20.42 18.47 -14.29
C THR A 220 -20.90 17.85 -12.98
N ASN A 221 -21.47 18.65 -12.08
CA ASN A 221 -22.05 18.15 -10.83
C ASN A 221 -23.18 17.12 -11.06
N GLU A 222 -23.92 17.23 -12.17
CA GLU A 222 -24.93 16.25 -12.55
C GLU A 222 -24.30 14.90 -12.93
N ILE A 223 -23.26 14.91 -13.76
CA ILE A 223 -22.49 13.70 -14.11
C ILE A 223 -21.90 13.09 -12.84
N ARG A 224 -21.33 13.91 -11.97
CA ARG A 224 -20.79 13.47 -10.69
C ARG A 224 -21.86 12.82 -9.82
N ALA A 225 -23.05 13.41 -9.71
CA ALA A 225 -24.15 12.82 -8.97
C ALA A 225 -24.58 11.46 -9.54
N ASN A 226 -24.68 11.33 -10.87
CA ASN A 226 -25.01 10.08 -11.54
C ASN A 226 -23.94 8.98 -11.32
N LEU A 227 -22.69 9.38 -11.09
CA LEU A 227 -21.58 8.48 -10.75
C LEU A 227 -21.45 8.21 -9.24
N GLY A 228 -22.32 8.78 -8.40
CA GLY A 228 -22.22 8.67 -6.94
C GLY A 228 -21.08 9.49 -6.33
N LEU A 229 -20.55 10.48 -7.05
CA LEU A 229 -19.44 11.35 -6.66
C LEU A 229 -19.94 12.73 -6.15
N SER A 230 -21.04 12.71 -5.40
CA SER A 230 -21.64 13.89 -4.79
C SER A 230 -20.82 14.37 -3.58
N GLY A 231 -20.67 15.68 -3.43
CA GLY A 231 -19.97 16.28 -2.28
C GLY A 231 -18.46 16.41 -2.47
N GLU A 232 -17.75 16.48 -1.34
CA GLU A 232 -16.28 16.50 -1.33
C GLU A 232 -15.74 15.08 -1.37
N ILE A 233 -14.95 14.80 -2.39
CA ILE A 233 -14.35 13.49 -2.63
C ILE A 233 -12.85 13.64 -2.38
N GLN A 234 -12.27 12.77 -1.57
CA GLN A 234 -10.86 12.83 -1.20
C GLN A 234 -10.25 11.43 -1.05
N LEU A 235 -8.93 11.36 -1.13
CA LEU A 235 -8.18 10.16 -0.78
C LEU A 235 -8.34 9.86 0.71
N ARG A 236 -8.52 8.57 1.06
CA ARG A 236 -8.54 8.11 2.45
C ARG A 236 -7.19 8.30 3.17
N ARG A 237 -6.11 8.36 2.39
CA ARG A 237 -4.74 8.53 2.87
C ARG A 237 -3.90 9.22 1.80
N LEU A 238 -2.95 10.06 2.19
CA LEU A 238 -2.00 10.68 1.26
C LEU A 238 -0.62 10.73 1.90
N SER A 239 0.32 9.99 1.32
CA SER A 239 1.75 10.11 1.63
C SER A 239 2.42 11.20 0.79
N ALA A 240 3.41 11.86 1.38
CA ALA A 240 4.24 12.83 0.68
C ALA A 240 4.92 12.24 -0.57
N ALA A 241 5.18 10.94 -0.58
CA ALA A 241 5.77 10.23 -1.71
C ALA A 241 4.85 10.17 -2.95
N HIS A 242 3.55 10.44 -2.83
CA HIS A 242 2.65 10.55 -3.98
C HIS A 242 2.79 11.89 -4.71
N HIS A 243 3.24 12.96 -4.04
CA HIS A 243 3.21 14.32 -4.62
C HIS A 243 3.91 14.44 -5.97
N PRO A 244 5.12 13.87 -6.20
CA PRO A 244 5.76 13.96 -7.51
C PRO A 244 4.92 13.35 -8.63
N PHE A 245 4.22 12.25 -8.36
CA PHE A 245 3.39 11.56 -9.33
C PHE A 245 2.04 12.27 -9.56
N ILE A 246 1.43 12.80 -8.50
CA ILE A 246 0.24 13.67 -8.61
C ILE A 246 0.59 14.92 -9.43
N ALA A 247 1.73 15.55 -9.16
CA ALA A 247 2.18 16.72 -9.92
C ALA A 247 2.40 16.38 -11.41
N PHE A 248 3.01 15.23 -11.70
CA PHE A 248 3.15 14.73 -13.07
C PHE A 248 1.78 14.56 -13.75
N HIS A 249 0.85 13.87 -13.09
CA HIS A 249 -0.49 13.63 -13.60
C HIS A 249 -1.27 14.93 -13.85
N ARG A 250 -1.20 15.89 -12.92
CA ARG A 250 -1.78 17.23 -13.06
C ARG A 250 -1.23 17.96 -14.29
N ASN A 251 0.07 17.90 -14.53
CA ASN A 251 0.69 18.53 -15.70
C ASN A 251 0.15 17.94 -17.02
N LYS A 252 -0.15 16.63 -17.07
CA LYS A 252 -0.75 15.97 -18.23
C LYS A 252 -2.21 16.37 -18.47
N CYS A 253 -2.94 16.77 -17.43
CA CYS A 253 -4.33 17.23 -17.54
C CYS A 253 -4.48 18.57 -18.28
N GLY A 254 -3.43 19.40 -18.40
CA GLY A 254 -3.48 20.68 -19.11
C GLY A 254 -3.86 21.90 -18.25
N VAL A 255 -3.95 23.07 -18.90
CA VAL A 255 -3.60 24.41 -18.36
C VAL A 255 -4.48 24.86 -17.18
N GLY A 256 -4.12 24.41 -15.98
CA GLY A 256 -4.72 24.75 -14.69
C GLY A 256 -4.97 23.55 -13.77
N ALA A 257 -4.91 22.31 -14.27
CA ALA A 257 -5.20 21.03 -13.58
C ALA A 257 -6.42 21.05 -12.62
N PHE A 258 -7.32 22.01 -12.88
CA PHE A 258 -8.66 22.26 -12.36
C PHE A 258 -8.82 23.09 -11.05
N THR A 259 -7.95 24.08 -10.83
CA THR A 259 -7.94 25.12 -9.74
C THR A 259 -9.25 25.45 -9.00
N PRO A 260 -9.27 25.66 -7.66
CA PRO A 260 -8.34 25.29 -6.58
C PRO A 260 -8.45 23.82 -6.12
#